data_AF-J5QWG8-F1
#
_entry.id   AF-J5QWG8-F1
#
_cell.length_a   1.000
_cell.length_b   1.000
_cell.length_c   1.000
_cell.angle_alpha   90.00
_cell.angle_beta   90.00
_cell.angle_gamma   90.00
#
_symmetry.space_group_name_H-M   'P 1'
#
loop_
_entity.id
_entity.type
_entity.pdbx_description
1 polymer ?
#
loop_
_entity_poly.entity_id
_entity_poly.type
_entity_poly.pdbx_seq_one_letter_code
_entity_poly.pdbx_strand_id
1 'polypeptide(L)'
;MLFATLAALPFAAAAVAPISLPPAGAKPDYQLGGAYNPPSGVGVVVRDREADPAPGIYSICYINGFQGQPDDNTWTGANADLLLRKNGKVVNDPDWDEPILDTSNADKRNRLANIVKGWINGCADKGYRGIELDNFDTFTRFSQLSEENNVEYAKILINHAHSRGLAVAQKNAAEITSVGKAAGFDFAIAESCAVYDECDAYTDVYGQHVIEIEYKGESEKAWGRACGTNNGISKVRRDLNLVASGKGGYYAAWC
;
A
#
# COMPACT_ATOMS: atom_id res chain seq x y z
N MET A 1 -24.19 7.60 -59.04
CA MET A 1 -23.97 7.93 -57.62
C MET A 1 -24.01 6.63 -56.84
N LEU A 2 -22.85 6.12 -56.42
CA LEU A 2 -22.72 4.86 -55.68
C LEU A 2 -22.37 5.22 -54.24
N PHE A 3 -23.30 5.01 -53.31
CA PHE A 3 -23.04 5.22 -51.88
C PHE A 3 -22.33 3.98 -51.33
N ALA A 4 -21.08 4.15 -50.89
CA ALA A 4 -20.36 3.15 -50.12
C ALA A 4 -20.78 3.28 -48.65
N THR A 5 -21.47 2.27 -48.13
CA THR A 5 -21.73 2.09 -46.70
C THR A 5 -20.47 1.58 -46.02
N LEU A 6 -19.82 2.44 -45.21
CA LEU A 6 -18.80 1.98 -44.25
C LEU A 6 -19.49 1.17 -43.15
N ALA A 7 -19.19 -0.12 -43.07
CA ALA A 7 -19.54 -0.93 -41.92
C ALA A 7 -18.59 -0.59 -40.76
N ALA A 8 -19.13 -0.09 -39.64
CA ALA A 8 -18.38 0.11 -38.41
C ALA A 8 -18.10 -1.24 -37.75
N LEU A 9 -16.82 -1.57 -37.55
CA LEU A 9 -16.41 -2.74 -36.77
C LEU A 9 -16.68 -2.46 -35.28
N PRO A 10 -17.22 -3.43 -34.51
CA PRO A 10 -17.40 -3.26 -33.08
C PRO A 10 -16.04 -3.21 -32.38
N PHE A 11 -15.82 -2.19 -31.55
CA PHE A 11 -14.72 -2.20 -30.59
C PHE A 11 -14.98 -3.31 -29.57
N ALA A 12 -14.20 -4.38 -29.62
CA ALA A 12 -14.16 -5.35 -28.53
C ALA A 12 -13.52 -4.68 -27.31
N ALA A 13 -14.29 -4.49 -26.24
CA ALA A 13 -13.73 -4.08 -24.96
C ALA A 13 -12.76 -5.16 -24.49
N ALA A 14 -11.49 -4.81 -24.29
CA ALA A 14 -10.51 -5.72 -23.70
C ALA A 14 -10.99 -6.10 -22.29
N ALA A 15 -11.15 -7.41 -22.04
CA ALA A 15 -11.48 -7.89 -20.70
C ALA A 15 -10.34 -7.52 -19.74
N VAL A 16 -10.67 -6.85 -18.63
CA VAL A 16 -9.70 -6.61 -17.56
C VAL A 16 -9.26 -7.97 -17.03
N ALA A 17 -7.94 -8.21 -17.02
CA ALA A 17 -7.41 -9.45 -16.47
C ALA A 17 -7.84 -9.58 -15.00
N PRO A 18 -8.21 -10.78 -14.53
CA PRO A 18 -8.61 -10.98 -13.15
C PRO A 18 -7.46 -10.58 -12.22
N ILE A 19 -7.81 -9.86 -11.14
CA ILE A 19 -6.85 -9.48 -10.09
C ILE A 19 -6.27 -10.76 -9.48
N SER A 20 -4.95 -10.89 -9.53
CA SER A 20 -4.23 -11.95 -8.82
C SER A 20 -3.86 -11.45 -7.44
N LEU A 21 -4.16 -12.21 -6.39
CA LEU A 21 -3.69 -11.91 -5.03
C LEU A 21 -2.22 -12.36 -4.85
N PRO A 22 -1.48 -11.80 -3.88
CA PRO A 22 -0.19 -12.34 -3.49
C PRO A 22 -0.33 -13.81 -3.05
N PRO A 23 0.64 -14.69 -3.37
CA PRO A 23 0.58 -16.07 -2.94
C PRO A 23 0.57 -16.16 -1.41
N ALA A 24 -0.48 -16.74 -0.85
CA ALA A 24 -0.62 -16.92 0.59
C ALA A 24 0.57 -17.72 1.18
N GLY A 25 1.08 -17.28 2.32
CA GLY A 25 2.19 -17.92 3.03
C GLY A 25 3.53 -17.88 2.28
N ALA A 26 3.63 -17.18 1.15
CA ALA A 26 4.92 -16.99 0.48
C ALA A 26 5.82 -16.12 1.34
N LYS A 27 7.10 -16.52 1.45
CA LYS A 27 8.14 -15.76 2.14
C LYS A 27 8.19 -14.31 1.59
N PRO A 28 7.84 -13.29 2.41
CA PRO A 28 7.80 -11.91 1.96
C PRO A 28 9.14 -11.19 2.14
N ASP A 29 9.42 -10.15 1.36
CA ASP A 29 10.56 -9.26 1.59
C ASP A 29 10.13 -7.79 1.43
N TYR A 30 10.47 -6.95 2.41
CA TYR A 30 9.99 -5.57 2.50
C TYR A 30 11.16 -4.61 2.25
N GLN A 31 11.21 -4.07 1.02
CA GLN A 31 12.37 -3.40 0.42
C GLN A 31 12.09 -1.92 0.10
N LEU A 32 11.80 -1.10 1.12
CA LEU A 32 11.52 0.33 0.92
C LEU A 32 12.77 1.21 0.99
N GLY A 33 13.77 0.87 1.82
CA GLY A 33 15.06 1.57 1.88
C GLY A 33 16.02 1.26 0.71
N GLY A 34 15.48 0.78 -0.41
CA GLY A 34 16.19 0.44 -1.64
C GLY A 34 15.94 -1.00 -2.10
N ALA A 35 15.73 -1.17 -3.41
CA ALA A 35 15.57 -2.47 -4.03
C ALA A 35 16.89 -3.26 -4.07
N TYR A 36 16.82 -4.57 -3.80
CA TYR A 36 17.92 -5.50 -3.95
C TYR A 36 17.42 -6.87 -4.43
N ASN A 37 18.31 -7.70 -4.98
CA ASN A 37 17.95 -9.05 -5.40
C ASN A 37 17.33 -9.82 -4.23
N PRO A 38 16.04 -10.24 -4.31
CA PRO A 38 15.41 -10.91 -3.19
C PRO A 38 16.14 -12.21 -2.83
N PRO A 39 16.30 -12.52 -1.53
CA PRO A 39 16.88 -13.78 -1.10
C PRO A 39 16.18 -15.00 -1.69
N SER A 40 16.90 -16.13 -1.75
CA SER A 40 16.31 -17.39 -2.21
C SER A 40 15.04 -17.75 -1.42
N GLY A 41 14.03 -18.24 -2.16
CA GLY A 41 12.73 -18.63 -1.64
C GLY A 41 11.73 -17.49 -1.44
N VAL A 42 12.11 -16.22 -1.65
CA VAL A 42 11.16 -15.10 -1.59
C VAL A 42 10.16 -15.21 -2.74
N GLY A 43 8.87 -15.23 -2.40
CA GLY A 43 7.76 -15.35 -3.36
C GLY A 43 6.95 -14.06 -3.53
N VAL A 44 7.07 -13.13 -2.58
CA VAL A 44 6.43 -11.80 -2.64
C VAL A 44 7.41 -10.74 -2.14
N VAL A 45 7.41 -9.58 -2.79
CA VAL A 45 8.25 -8.43 -2.39
C VAL A 45 7.42 -7.15 -2.44
N VAL A 46 7.62 -6.26 -1.48
CA VAL A 46 7.13 -4.88 -1.58
C VAL A 46 8.31 -3.96 -1.84
N ARG A 47 8.13 -3.02 -2.77
CA ARG A 47 9.13 -2.02 -3.16
C ARG A 47 8.48 -0.67 -3.35
N ASP A 48 9.24 0.39 -3.08
CA ASP A 48 8.83 1.75 -3.39
C ASP A 48 8.46 1.92 -4.88
N ARG A 49 7.45 2.75 -5.18
CA ARG A 49 6.99 3.05 -6.54
C ARG A 49 8.08 3.51 -7.50
N GLU A 50 9.18 4.06 -6.99
CA GLU A 50 10.31 4.52 -7.78
C GLU A 50 11.20 3.38 -8.25
N ALA A 51 11.22 2.26 -7.53
CA ALA A 51 11.96 1.06 -7.92
C ALA A 51 11.22 0.23 -8.98
N ASP A 52 11.97 -0.64 -9.67
CA ASP A 52 11.41 -1.66 -10.55
C ASP A 52 10.92 -2.88 -9.73
N PRO A 53 9.87 -3.58 -10.20
CA PRO A 53 9.45 -4.83 -9.56
C PRO A 53 10.55 -5.91 -9.68
N ALA A 54 10.51 -6.90 -8.79
CA ALA A 54 11.46 -8.01 -8.86
C ALA A 54 11.07 -8.99 -9.97
N PRO A 55 11.96 -9.31 -10.92
CA PRO A 55 11.64 -10.22 -12.02
C PRO A 55 11.16 -11.59 -11.52
N GLY A 56 10.03 -12.07 -12.03
CA GLY A 56 9.48 -13.38 -11.73
C GLY A 56 8.87 -13.55 -10.32
N ILE A 57 8.90 -12.53 -9.47
CA ILE A 57 8.36 -12.53 -8.10
C ILE A 57 7.08 -11.71 -8.05
N TYR A 58 6.16 -12.00 -7.14
CA TYR A 58 4.97 -11.15 -6.96
C TYR A 58 5.42 -9.84 -6.31
N SER A 59 5.38 -8.74 -7.07
CA SER A 59 5.79 -7.42 -6.56
C SER A 59 4.58 -6.54 -6.25
N ILE A 60 4.61 -5.95 -5.07
CA ILE A 60 3.66 -4.96 -4.56
C ILE A 60 4.35 -3.60 -4.58
N CYS A 61 3.69 -2.60 -5.16
CA CYS A 61 4.18 -1.24 -5.29
C CYS A 61 3.75 -0.43 -4.07
N TYR A 62 4.69 0.00 -3.25
CA TYR A 62 4.44 0.90 -2.13
C TYR A 62 4.16 2.31 -2.65
N ILE A 63 3.06 2.88 -2.19
CA ILE A 63 2.70 4.27 -2.40
C ILE A 63 2.24 4.81 -1.05
N ASN A 64 2.89 5.87 -0.58
CA ASN A 64 2.32 6.69 0.49
C ASN A 64 1.10 7.43 -0.05
N GLY A 65 -0.08 6.90 0.25
CA GLY A 65 -1.34 7.37 -0.33
C GLY A 65 -1.92 8.55 0.41
N PHE A 66 -1.56 8.73 1.69
CA PHE A 66 -2.23 9.59 2.67
C PHE A 66 -1.30 10.58 3.37
N GLN A 67 0.01 10.46 3.16
CA GLN A 67 1.01 11.48 3.50
C GLN A 67 1.90 11.75 2.27
N GLY A 68 2.53 12.92 2.24
CA GLY A 68 3.65 13.19 1.34
C GLY A 68 4.97 12.78 1.98
N GLN A 69 6.08 12.91 1.25
CA GLN A 69 7.42 12.64 1.77
C GLN A 69 8.23 13.95 1.93
N PRO A 70 9.17 14.05 2.90
CA PRO A 70 9.93 15.27 3.17
C PRO A 70 10.61 15.87 1.93
N ASP A 71 11.10 15.03 1.03
CA ASP A 71 11.83 15.44 -0.18
C ASP A 71 10.95 15.46 -1.46
N ASP A 72 9.63 15.27 -1.32
CA ASP A 72 8.69 15.23 -2.44
C ASP A 72 8.11 16.62 -2.77
N ASN A 73 8.55 17.19 -3.90
CA ASN A 73 8.07 18.48 -4.40
C ASN A 73 6.65 18.43 -5.01
N THR A 74 6.00 17.26 -5.09
CA THR A 74 4.64 17.10 -5.62
C THR A 74 3.64 18.02 -4.92
N TRP A 75 3.82 18.26 -3.62
CA TRP A 75 2.88 18.98 -2.77
C TRP A 75 3.16 20.49 -2.66
N THR A 76 3.91 21.02 -3.62
CA THR A 76 4.24 22.45 -3.70
C THR A 76 3.36 23.19 -4.73
N GLY A 77 3.47 24.52 -4.79
CA GLY A 77 2.79 25.34 -5.80
C GLY A 77 1.27 25.12 -5.82
N ALA A 78 0.75 24.68 -6.98
CA ALA A 78 -0.69 24.45 -7.20
C ALA A 78 -1.28 23.29 -6.36
N ASN A 79 -0.44 22.47 -5.74
CA ASN A 79 -0.86 21.35 -4.89
C ASN A 79 -0.68 21.65 -3.39
N ALA A 80 -0.16 22.83 -3.02
CA ALA A 80 0.14 23.16 -1.63
C ALA A 80 -1.10 23.30 -0.72
N ASP A 81 -2.29 23.41 -1.31
CA ASP A 81 -3.58 23.42 -0.61
C ASP A 81 -4.15 22.00 -0.37
N LEU A 82 -3.55 20.97 -0.99
CA LEU A 82 -3.87 19.56 -0.76
C LEU A 82 -3.21 18.99 0.50
N LEU A 83 -2.33 19.74 1.14
CA LEU A 83 -1.77 19.40 2.45
C LEU A 83 -2.70 19.87 3.57
N LEU A 84 -2.79 19.06 4.62
CA LEU A 84 -3.55 19.39 5.82
C LEU A 84 -2.92 20.58 6.51
N ARG A 85 -3.76 21.56 6.88
CA ARG A 85 -3.31 22.77 7.55
C ARG A 85 -4.02 23.00 8.88
N LYS A 86 -3.28 23.47 9.87
CA LYS A 86 -3.79 23.96 11.15
C LYS A 86 -3.23 25.34 11.42
N ASN A 87 -4.10 26.33 11.58
CA ASN A 87 -3.72 27.74 11.77
C ASN A 87 -2.77 28.26 10.67
N GLY A 88 -3.05 27.89 9.40
CA GLY A 88 -2.26 28.28 8.24
C GLY A 88 -0.96 27.51 8.00
N LYS A 89 -0.51 26.70 8.97
CA LYS A 89 0.72 25.89 8.86
C LYS A 89 0.41 24.47 8.39
N VAL A 90 1.31 23.90 7.60
CA VAL A 90 1.24 22.47 7.22
C VAL A 90 1.36 21.63 8.48
N VAL A 91 0.54 20.58 8.56
CA VAL A 91 0.63 19.56 9.59
C VAL A 91 1.54 18.46 9.07
N ASN A 92 2.59 18.14 9.82
CA ASN A 92 3.48 17.01 9.55
C ASN A 92 3.26 15.91 10.59
N ASP A 93 3.54 14.69 10.17
CA ASP A 93 3.81 13.57 11.05
C ASP A 93 5.05 13.86 11.92
N PRO A 94 4.95 13.83 13.26
CA PRO A 94 6.09 14.10 14.12
C PRO A 94 7.16 13.01 14.08
N ASP A 95 6.81 11.77 13.76
CA ASP A 95 7.72 10.63 13.79
C ASP A 95 8.51 10.50 12.49
N TRP A 96 7.92 10.97 11.37
CA TRP A 96 8.47 10.81 10.02
C TRP A 96 8.78 12.13 9.28
N ASP A 97 8.38 13.29 9.83
CA ASP A 97 8.44 14.60 9.19
C ASP A 97 7.72 14.66 7.82
N GLU A 98 6.67 13.84 7.69
CA GLU A 98 5.89 13.69 6.46
C GLU A 98 4.66 14.61 6.46
N PRO A 99 4.45 15.47 5.44
CA PRO A 99 3.28 16.34 5.39
C PRO A 99 2.00 15.52 5.17
N ILE A 100 0.96 15.79 5.95
CA ILE A 100 -0.30 15.04 5.89
C ILE A 100 -1.15 15.48 4.69
N LEU A 101 -1.72 14.54 3.92
CA LEU A 101 -2.64 14.86 2.83
C LEU A 101 -4.05 15.16 3.36
N ASP A 102 -4.69 16.18 2.81
CA ASP A 102 -6.00 16.66 3.28
C ASP A 102 -7.15 15.96 2.53
N THR A 103 -7.69 14.91 3.14
CA THR A 103 -8.85 14.15 2.60
C THR A 103 -10.21 14.74 3.00
N SER A 104 -10.24 15.87 3.73
CA SER A 104 -11.42 16.38 4.45
C SER A 104 -12.65 16.71 3.59
N ASN A 105 -12.48 16.90 2.28
CA ASN A 105 -13.58 17.17 1.36
C ASN A 105 -13.37 16.53 -0.01
N ALA A 106 -14.48 16.38 -0.75
CA ALA A 106 -14.50 15.67 -2.02
C ALA A 106 -13.63 16.30 -3.12
N ASP A 107 -13.51 17.64 -3.19
CA ASP A 107 -12.66 18.30 -4.18
C ASP A 107 -11.18 17.92 -3.96
N LYS A 108 -10.70 18.04 -2.72
CA LYS A 108 -9.34 17.66 -2.38
C LYS A 108 -9.09 16.17 -2.62
N ARG A 109 -10.01 15.29 -2.21
CA ARG A 109 -9.89 13.84 -2.49
C ARG A 109 -9.75 13.53 -3.98
N ASN A 110 -10.54 14.18 -4.83
CA ASN A 110 -10.45 13.98 -6.28
C ASN A 110 -9.14 14.49 -6.86
N ARG A 111 -8.65 15.65 -6.39
CA ARG A 111 -7.37 16.22 -6.84
C ARG A 111 -6.17 15.40 -6.37
N LEU A 112 -6.17 14.98 -5.10
CA LEU A 112 -5.21 14.01 -4.56
C LEU A 112 -5.22 12.73 -5.39
N ALA A 113 -6.40 12.16 -5.63
CA ALA A 113 -6.54 10.92 -6.38
C ALA A 113 -6.00 11.05 -7.80
N ASN A 114 -6.20 12.18 -8.49
CA ASN A 114 -5.66 12.37 -9.84
C ASN A 114 -4.13 12.27 -9.89
N ILE A 115 -3.44 12.74 -8.85
CA ILE A 115 -1.98 12.63 -8.72
C ILE A 115 -1.60 11.17 -8.45
N VAL A 116 -2.19 10.57 -7.42
CA VAL A 116 -1.86 9.19 -6.99
C VAL A 116 -2.22 8.15 -8.05
N LYS A 117 -3.28 8.36 -8.82
CA LYS A 117 -3.62 7.52 -10.00
C LYS A 117 -2.49 7.50 -11.03
N GLY A 118 -1.77 8.61 -11.20
CA GLY A 118 -0.58 8.67 -12.04
C GLY A 118 0.52 7.73 -11.54
N TRP A 119 0.74 7.67 -10.22
CA TRP A 119 1.68 6.74 -9.61
C TRP A 119 1.24 5.29 -9.73
N ILE A 120 -0.05 4.99 -9.50
CA ILE A 120 -0.64 3.65 -9.71
C ILE A 120 -0.46 3.20 -11.16
N ASN A 121 -0.67 4.10 -12.13
CA ASN A 121 -0.41 3.78 -13.55
C ASN A 121 1.05 3.43 -13.77
N GLY A 122 1.99 4.20 -13.20
CA GLY A 122 3.42 3.88 -13.26
C GLY A 122 3.75 2.50 -12.69
N CYS A 123 3.14 2.11 -11.57
CA CYS A 123 3.28 0.76 -11.02
C CYS A 123 2.74 -0.31 -11.98
N ALA A 124 1.54 -0.12 -12.53
CA ALA A 124 0.95 -1.04 -13.50
C ALA A 124 1.83 -1.21 -14.74
N ASP A 125 2.33 -0.10 -15.29
CA ASP A 125 3.12 -0.07 -16.52
C ASP A 125 4.50 -0.71 -16.31
N LYS A 126 5.08 -0.62 -15.09
CA LYS A 126 6.29 -1.35 -14.69
C LYS A 126 6.06 -2.87 -14.50
N GLY A 127 4.82 -3.31 -14.38
CA GLY A 127 4.46 -4.73 -14.17
C GLY A 127 4.35 -5.16 -12.71
N TYR A 128 4.15 -4.23 -11.78
CA TYR A 128 3.69 -4.59 -10.44
C TYR A 128 2.34 -5.32 -10.50
N ARG A 129 2.06 -6.15 -9.50
CA ARG A 129 0.81 -6.93 -9.41
C ARG A 129 -0.09 -6.51 -8.26
N GLY A 130 0.46 -5.79 -7.29
CA GLY A 130 -0.31 -5.17 -6.22
C GLY A 130 0.17 -3.76 -5.90
N ILE A 131 -0.64 -3.03 -5.14
CA ILE A 131 -0.34 -1.73 -4.53
C ILE A 131 -0.47 -1.87 -3.01
N GLU A 132 0.42 -1.22 -2.28
CA GLU A 132 0.21 -0.89 -0.86
C GLU A 132 -0.09 0.60 -0.77
N LEU A 133 -1.23 0.94 -0.15
CA LEU A 133 -1.60 2.33 0.13
C LEU A 133 -1.28 2.64 1.59
N ASP A 134 -0.08 3.16 1.82
CA ASP A 134 0.41 3.44 3.17
C ASP A 134 -0.28 4.64 3.81
N ASN A 135 -0.24 4.70 5.15
CA ASN A 135 -0.85 5.74 5.97
C ASN A 135 -2.39 5.86 5.88
N PHE A 136 -3.07 4.78 5.49
CA PHE A 136 -4.54 4.71 5.47
C PHE A 136 -5.19 5.14 6.80
N ASP A 137 -4.52 4.83 7.91
CA ASP A 137 -4.92 5.10 9.29
C ASP A 137 -4.72 6.55 9.78
N THR A 138 -4.32 7.50 8.92
CA THR A 138 -4.03 8.89 9.34
C THR A 138 -5.14 9.56 10.15
N PHE A 139 -6.41 9.17 9.97
CA PHE A 139 -7.54 9.66 10.76
C PHE A 139 -7.45 9.31 12.26
N THR A 140 -6.71 8.26 12.64
CA THR A 140 -6.48 7.88 14.04
C THR A 140 -5.51 8.85 14.75
N ARG A 141 -4.59 9.45 13.97
CA ARG A 141 -3.51 10.32 14.46
C ARG A 141 -3.83 11.81 14.31
N PHE A 142 -4.69 12.18 13.34
CA PHE A 142 -5.01 13.56 13.01
C PHE A 142 -6.52 13.82 13.07
N SER A 143 -6.98 14.42 14.17
CA SER A 143 -8.41 14.73 14.44
C SER A 143 -9.15 15.58 13.40
N GLN A 144 -8.42 16.21 12.47
CA GLN A 144 -8.98 17.00 11.38
C GLN A 144 -9.41 16.12 10.18
N LEU A 145 -8.94 14.87 10.14
CA LEU A 145 -9.33 13.88 9.17
C LEU A 145 -10.37 12.96 9.81
N SER A 146 -11.28 12.43 8.99
CA SER A 146 -12.25 11.43 9.44
C SER A 146 -12.00 10.11 8.73
N GLU A 147 -12.33 9.02 9.43
CA GLU A 147 -12.34 7.67 8.88
C GLU A 147 -13.12 7.61 7.55
N GLU A 148 -14.36 8.12 7.54
CA GLU A 148 -15.22 8.14 6.36
C GLU A 148 -14.55 8.80 5.15
N ASN A 149 -13.88 9.94 5.36
CA ASN A 149 -13.20 10.64 4.27
C ASN A 149 -11.98 9.88 3.75
N ASN A 150 -11.20 9.24 4.63
CA ASN A 150 -10.08 8.39 4.23
C ASN A 150 -10.58 7.16 3.46
N VAL A 151 -11.67 6.55 3.90
CA VAL A 151 -12.31 5.41 3.21
C VAL A 151 -12.83 5.82 1.83
N GLU A 152 -13.52 6.96 1.71
CA GLU A 152 -13.99 7.47 0.41
C GLU A 152 -12.82 7.79 -0.54
N TYR A 153 -11.71 8.30 -0.01
CA TYR A 153 -10.51 8.50 -0.80
C TYR A 153 -9.88 7.16 -1.25
N ALA A 154 -9.74 6.20 -0.34
CA ALA A 154 -9.24 4.86 -0.64
C ALA A 154 -10.05 4.19 -1.75
N LYS A 155 -11.39 4.26 -1.71
CA LYS A 155 -12.28 3.72 -2.77
C LYS A 155 -11.94 4.27 -4.15
N ILE A 156 -11.63 5.56 -4.27
CA ILE A 156 -11.26 6.17 -5.56
C ILE A 156 -9.96 5.56 -6.09
N LEU A 157 -8.98 5.33 -5.22
CA LEU A 157 -7.68 4.74 -5.59
C LEU A 157 -7.80 3.25 -5.90
N ILE A 158 -8.55 2.50 -5.08
CA ILE A 158 -8.81 1.07 -5.25
C ILE A 158 -9.49 0.80 -6.58
N ASN A 159 -10.59 1.51 -6.88
CA ASN A 159 -11.31 1.36 -8.14
C ASN A 159 -10.39 1.60 -9.36
N HIS A 160 -9.48 2.57 -9.25
CA HIS A 160 -8.52 2.84 -10.30
C HIS A 160 -7.47 1.73 -10.42
N ALA A 161 -6.88 1.28 -9.31
CA ALA A 161 -5.93 0.17 -9.29
C ALA A 161 -6.54 -1.12 -9.87
N HIS A 162 -7.77 -1.44 -9.48
CA HIS A 162 -8.55 -2.56 -10.03
C HIS A 162 -8.76 -2.43 -11.54
N SER A 163 -9.05 -1.22 -12.05
CA SER A 163 -9.15 -0.97 -13.50
C SER A 163 -7.83 -1.19 -14.25
N ARG A 164 -6.70 -1.18 -13.54
CA ARG A 164 -5.35 -1.50 -14.04
C ARG A 164 -4.92 -2.94 -13.74
N GLY A 165 -5.81 -3.78 -13.18
CA GLY A 165 -5.54 -5.18 -12.85
C GLY A 165 -4.64 -5.40 -11.63
N LEU A 166 -4.52 -4.41 -10.75
CA LEU A 166 -3.68 -4.46 -9.56
C LEU A 166 -4.51 -4.80 -8.32
N ALA A 167 -4.05 -5.74 -7.50
CA ALA A 167 -4.60 -5.95 -6.16
C ALA A 167 -4.19 -4.79 -5.23
N VAL A 168 -4.98 -4.47 -4.20
CA VAL A 168 -4.68 -3.37 -3.27
C VAL A 168 -4.66 -3.88 -1.83
N ALA A 169 -3.55 -3.61 -1.15
CA ALA A 169 -3.37 -3.88 0.27
C ALA A 169 -3.98 -2.78 1.13
N GLN A 170 -4.76 -3.16 2.13
CA GLN A 170 -4.96 -2.32 3.30
C GLN A 170 -3.66 -2.31 4.10
N LYS A 171 -3.15 -1.11 4.41
CA LYS A 171 -1.99 -0.95 5.29
C LYS A 171 -2.46 -0.56 6.70
N ASN A 172 -2.12 -1.39 7.69
CA ASN A 172 -2.51 -1.22 9.10
C ASN A 172 -4.03 -0.96 9.26
N ALA A 173 -4.44 -0.08 10.19
CA ALA A 173 -5.84 0.26 10.49
C ALA A 173 -6.69 -0.96 10.94
N ALA A 174 -6.18 -1.73 11.91
CA ALA A 174 -6.80 -2.95 12.41
C ALA A 174 -8.27 -2.74 12.82
N GLU A 175 -8.56 -1.59 13.43
CA GLU A 175 -9.85 -1.21 13.98
C GLU A 175 -10.96 -1.02 12.94
N ILE A 176 -10.59 -0.85 11.66
CA ILE A 176 -11.54 -0.67 10.56
C ILE A 176 -11.39 -1.71 9.45
N THR A 177 -10.74 -2.85 9.71
CA THR A 177 -10.43 -3.87 8.69
C THR A 177 -11.68 -4.33 7.89
N SER A 178 -12.83 -4.52 8.56
CA SER A 178 -14.08 -4.87 7.87
C SER A 178 -14.59 -3.75 6.95
N VAL A 179 -14.40 -2.49 7.35
CA VAL A 179 -14.75 -1.31 6.52
C VAL A 179 -13.80 -1.21 5.33
N GLY A 180 -12.50 -1.44 5.56
CA GLY A 180 -11.50 -1.52 4.49
C GLY A 180 -11.83 -2.60 3.46
N LYS A 181 -12.22 -3.80 3.91
CA LYS A 181 -12.67 -4.87 3.01
C LYS A 181 -13.89 -4.47 2.21
N ALA A 182 -14.89 -3.84 2.85
CA ALA A 182 -16.08 -3.34 2.17
C ALA A 182 -15.77 -2.19 1.19
N ALA A 183 -14.68 -1.43 1.41
CA ALA A 183 -14.19 -0.41 0.49
C ALA A 183 -13.49 -0.99 -0.76
N GLY A 184 -13.17 -2.29 -0.74
CA GLY A 184 -12.59 -3.00 -1.89
C GLY A 184 -11.11 -3.36 -1.73
N PHE A 185 -10.51 -3.21 -0.55
CA PHE A 185 -9.17 -3.77 -0.32
C PHE A 185 -9.19 -5.30 -0.49
N ASP A 186 -8.11 -5.83 -1.05
CA ASP A 186 -8.03 -7.21 -1.48
C ASP A 186 -7.37 -8.10 -0.40
N PHE A 187 -6.32 -7.58 0.23
CA PHE A 187 -5.48 -8.22 1.24
C PHE A 187 -4.97 -7.18 2.24
N ALA A 188 -4.24 -7.60 3.28
CA ALA A 188 -3.64 -6.68 4.26
C ALA A 188 -2.11 -6.81 4.34
N ILE A 189 -1.46 -5.68 4.61
CA ILE A 189 -0.07 -5.60 5.08
C ILE A 189 -0.14 -4.94 6.46
N ALA A 190 0.29 -5.65 7.49
CA ALA A 190 0.16 -5.23 8.88
C ALA A 190 1.53 -5.19 9.56
N GLU A 191 1.86 -4.04 10.12
CA GLU A 191 3.09 -3.83 10.87
C GLU A 191 2.85 -4.05 12.37
N SER A 192 3.72 -4.84 12.98
CA SER A 192 3.78 -5.07 14.42
C SER A 192 2.47 -5.63 15.02
N CYS A 193 1.65 -6.33 14.22
CA CYS A 193 0.36 -6.83 14.69
C CYS A 193 0.50 -7.80 15.87
N ALA A 194 1.61 -8.56 15.95
CA ALA A 194 1.84 -9.46 17.08
C ALA A 194 2.28 -8.70 18.33
N VAL A 195 2.92 -7.53 18.17
CA VAL A 195 3.26 -6.62 19.28
C VAL A 195 1.99 -6.05 19.90
N TYR A 196 1.05 -5.62 19.05
CA TYR A 196 -0.20 -4.97 19.46
C TYR A 196 -1.37 -5.94 19.73
N ASP A 197 -1.17 -7.24 19.52
CA ASP A 197 -2.19 -8.29 19.72
C ASP A 197 -3.43 -8.09 18.82
N GLU A 198 -3.18 -7.69 17.55
CA GLU A 198 -4.22 -7.32 16.59
C GLU A 198 -4.17 -8.10 15.28
N CYS A 199 -3.31 -9.13 15.15
CA CYS A 199 -3.21 -9.92 13.92
C CYS A 199 -4.55 -10.56 13.51
N ASP A 200 -5.35 -11.00 14.49
CA ASP A 200 -6.65 -11.65 14.24
C ASP A 200 -7.65 -10.70 13.56
N ALA A 201 -7.56 -9.38 13.84
CA ALA A 201 -8.40 -8.37 13.18
C ALA A 201 -8.25 -8.40 11.65
N TYR A 202 -7.04 -8.68 11.17
CA TYR A 202 -6.75 -8.81 9.74
C TYR A 202 -7.10 -10.20 9.21
N THR A 203 -6.68 -11.28 9.90
CA THR A 203 -6.88 -12.64 9.39
C THR A 203 -8.33 -13.09 9.40
N ASP A 204 -9.16 -12.58 10.32
CA ASP A 204 -10.59 -12.86 10.34
C ASP A 204 -11.31 -12.30 9.09
N VAL A 205 -10.75 -11.26 8.47
CA VAL A 205 -11.33 -10.57 7.30
C VAL A 205 -10.69 -11.03 5.98
N TYR A 206 -9.36 -11.14 5.94
CA TYR A 206 -8.60 -11.43 4.73
C TYR A 206 -8.10 -12.89 4.63
N GLY A 207 -8.34 -13.70 5.66
CA GLY A 207 -7.86 -15.09 5.71
C GLY A 207 -6.34 -15.16 5.64
N GLN A 208 -5.83 -15.97 4.70
CA GLN A 208 -4.39 -16.16 4.53
C GLN A 208 -3.70 -15.03 3.73
N HIS A 209 -4.47 -14.08 3.19
CA HIS A 209 -3.94 -12.95 2.42
C HIS A 209 -3.59 -11.79 3.36
N VAL A 210 -2.67 -12.05 4.28
CA VAL A 210 -2.08 -11.06 5.18
C VAL A 210 -0.55 -11.19 5.07
N ILE A 211 0.13 -10.05 5.01
CA ILE A 211 1.58 -9.99 5.13
C ILE A 211 1.89 -9.27 6.44
N GLU A 212 2.40 -10.01 7.41
CA GLU A 212 2.81 -9.52 8.72
C GLU A 212 4.28 -9.09 8.68
N ILE A 213 4.53 -7.86 9.14
CA ILE A 213 5.85 -7.26 9.20
C ILE A 213 6.13 -6.92 10.66
N GLU A 214 7.12 -7.55 11.26
CA GLU A 214 7.56 -7.27 12.63
C GLU A 214 8.91 -6.56 12.60
N TYR A 215 9.26 -5.79 13.63
CA TYR A 215 10.53 -5.07 13.63
C TYR A 215 11.55 -5.61 14.64
N LYS A 216 12.82 -5.60 14.22
CA LYS A 216 13.96 -5.82 15.10
C LYS A 216 14.06 -4.63 16.05
N GLY A 217 14.15 -4.92 17.35
CA GLY A 217 14.18 -3.89 18.40
C GLY A 217 12.83 -3.75 19.12
N GLU A 218 11.77 -4.33 18.57
CA GLU A 218 10.50 -4.51 19.28
C GLU A 218 10.55 -5.77 20.18
N SER A 219 9.43 -6.46 20.36
CA SER A 219 9.29 -7.57 21.29
C SER A 219 9.73 -8.90 20.68
N GLU A 220 10.82 -9.49 21.18
CA GLU A 220 11.23 -10.88 20.85
C GLU A 220 10.12 -11.90 21.16
N LYS A 221 9.32 -11.64 22.20
CA LYS A 221 8.17 -12.49 22.55
C LYS A 221 7.06 -12.36 21.50
N ALA A 222 6.85 -11.17 20.92
CA ALA A 222 5.88 -10.99 19.84
C ALA A 222 6.33 -11.75 18.59
N TRP A 223 7.59 -11.58 18.17
CA TRP A 223 8.15 -12.35 17.06
C TRP A 223 8.07 -13.86 17.28
N GLY A 224 8.34 -14.34 18.50
CA GLY A 224 8.16 -15.75 18.85
C GLY A 224 6.70 -16.24 18.72
N ARG A 225 5.71 -15.40 19.08
CA ARG A 225 4.28 -15.71 18.89
C ARG A 225 3.90 -15.71 17.41
N ALA A 226 4.35 -14.71 16.65
CA ALA A 226 4.17 -14.61 15.22
C ALA A 226 4.62 -15.92 14.55
N CYS A 227 5.86 -16.35 14.79
CA CYS A 227 6.40 -17.58 14.21
C CYS A 227 5.80 -18.86 14.76
N GLY A 228 5.32 -18.86 16.02
CA GLY A 228 4.64 -20.02 16.60
C GLY A 228 3.24 -20.26 16.04
N THR A 229 2.63 -19.25 15.43
CA THR A 229 1.26 -19.30 14.91
C THR A 229 1.25 -19.86 13.49
N ASN A 230 0.68 -21.04 13.29
CA ASN A 230 0.53 -21.67 11.97
C ASN A 230 -0.81 -21.30 11.32
N ASN A 231 -0.91 -20.08 10.82
CA ASN A 231 -2.10 -19.53 10.14
C ASN A 231 -1.94 -19.40 8.61
N GLY A 232 -0.77 -19.73 8.07
CA GLY A 232 -0.50 -19.72 6.63
C GLY A 232 -0.38 -18.32 6.01
N ILE A 233 -0.24 -17.27 6.82
CA ILE A 233 0.05 -15.91 6.35
C ILE A 233 1.55 -15.73 6.09
N SER A 234 1.93 -14.71 5.34
CA SER A 234 3.33 -14.38 5.06
C SER A 234 3.93 -13.55 6.19
N LYS A 235 5.11 -13.91 6.72
CA LYS A 235 5.73 -13.19 7.85
C LYS A 235 7.18 -12.82 7.57
N VAL A 236 7.56 -11.61 7.95
CA VAL A 236 8.96 -11.17 7.94
C VAL A 236 9.23 -10.27 9.13
N ARG A 237 10.43 -10.38 9.70
CA ARG A 237 10.96 -9.42 10.65
C ARG A 237 12.05 -8.58 10.00
N ARG A 238 11.91 -7.26 10.00
CA ARG A 238 12.86 -6.32 9.36
C ARG A 238 13.50 -5.35 10.34
N ASP A 239 14.56 -4.67 9.93
CA ASP A 239 14.98 -3.43 10.57
C ASP A 239 13.98 -2.30 10.27
N LEU A 240 13.76 -1.38 11.21
CA LEU A 240 12.75 -0.30 11.07
C LEU A 240 13.00 0.61 9.86
N ASN A 241 14.26 0.85 9.51
CA ASN A 241 14.63 1.73 8.39
C ASN A 241 14.59 1.00 7.03
N LEU A 242 14.23 -0.28 7.01
CA LEU A 242 14.05 -1.10 5.82
C LEU A 242 15.23 -1.04 4.85
N VAL A 243 16.46 -0.92 5.36
CA VAL A 243 17.63 -0.65 4.53
C VAL A 243 17.88 -1.81 3.57
N ALA A 244 18.47 -1.51 2.41
CA ALA A 244 18.81 -2.52 1.41
C ALA A 244 19.84 -3.54 1.92
N SER A 245 19.78 -4.77 1.41
CA SER A 245 20.77 -5.81 1.71
C SER A 245 22.21 -5.34 1.40
N GLY A 246 23.14 -5.67 2.29
CA GLY A 246 24.55 -5.25 2.20
C GLY A 246 24.83 -3.84 2.77
N LYS A 247 23.81 -3.10 3.21
CA LYS A 247 23.98 -1.85 3.99
C LYS A 247 24.11 -2.15 5.48
N GLY A 248 24.83 -1.30 6.19
CA GLY A 248 24.92 -1.37 7.65
C GLY A 248 23.54 -1.21 8.28
N GLY A 249 23.21 -2.06 9.25
CA GLY A 249 21.90 -2.06 9.91
C GLY A 249 20.88 -3.02 9.30
N TYR A 250 21.14 -3.58 8.11
CA TYR A 250 20.25 -4.55 7.46
C TYR A 250 19.92 -5.73 8.38
N TYR A 251 18.63 -6.03 8.53
CA TYR A 251 18.15 -7.22 9.20
C TYR A 251 16.92 -7.80 8.52
N ALA A 252 16.92 -9.09 8.22
CA ALA A 252 15.74 -9.80 7.79
C ALA A 252 15.71 -11.20 8.41
N ALA A 253 14.56 -11.58 8.97
CA ALA A 253 14.27 -12.94 9.43
C ALA A 253 12.87 -13.35 8.97
N TRP A 254 12.64 -14.64 8.80
CA TRP A 254 11.39 -15.19 8.29
C TRP A 254 10.93 -16.36 9.13
N CYS A 255 9.63 -16.53 9.12
CA CYS A 255 8.85 -17.70 9.47
C CYS A 255 7.53 -17.59 8.67
#